data_AF-A0A948I483-F1
#
_entry.id   AF-A0A948I483-F1
#
_cell.length_a   1.000
_cell.length_b   1.000
_cell.length_c   1.000
_cell.angle_alpha   90.00
_cell.angle_beta   90.00
_cell.angle_gamma   90.00
#
_symmetry.space_group_name_H-M   'P 1'
#
loop_
_entity.id
_entity.type
_entity.pdbx_description
1 polymer ?
#
loop_
_entity_poly.entity_id
_entity_poly.type
_entity_poly.pdbx_seq_one_letter_code
_entity_poly.pdbx_strand_id
1 'polypeptide(L)'
;MKKRFADLIAGSGPRYGTWSQFASPEVVDVLAATGFNFTIIDTEHGFFGLETGENLIRACDAGGLVPLLRVPKNEAYMIMKALDAGAAGIVVPKIMNAADVVAAVDAARYQPDGNRGACPCTRASDHLKLDWRGFAAKANRE
;
A
#
# COMPACT_ATOMS: atom_id res chain seq x y z
N MET A 1 5.23 -2.81 -13.49
CA MET A 1 3.98 -2.01 -13.57
C MET A 1 3.33 -2.07 -12.20
N LYS A 2 2.84 -0.95 -11.66
CA LYS A 2 2.25 -0.94 -10.31
C LYS A 2 1.12 -1.95 -10.19
N LYS A 3 1.17 -2.77 -9.14
CA LYS A 3 0.11 -3.73 -8.83
C LYS A 3 -0.93 -3.07 -7.94
N ARG A 4 -2.21 -3.39 -8.15
CA ARG A 4 -3.33 -2.85 -7.37
C ARG A 4 -3.98 -3.95 -6.54
N PHE A 5 -4.53 -3.58 -5.39
CA PHE A 5 -5.27 -4.52 -4.56
C PHE A 5 -6.53 -5.03 -5.25
N ALA A 6 -7.21 -4.19 -6.03
CA ALA A 6 -8.34 -4.62 -6.87
C ALA A 6 -7.98 -5.79 -7.82
N ASP A 7 -6.79 -5.76 -8.43
CA ASP A 7 -6.32 -6.82 -9.32
C ASP A 7 -6.05 -8.14 -8.55
N LEU A 8 -5.59 -8.03 -7.30
CA LEU A 8 -5.39 -9.16 -6.41
C LEU A 8 -6.73 -9.85 -6.11
N ILE A 9 -7.79 -9.10 -5.80
CA ILE A 9 -9.08 -9.68 -5.36
C ILE A 9 -10.04 -10.03 -6.50
N ALA A 10 -9.82 -9.54 -7.72
CA ALA A 10 -10.74 -9.75 -8.85
C ALA A 10 -10.76 -11.19 -9.42
N GLY A 11 -9.68 -11.97 -9.22
CA GLY A 11 -9.60 -13.32 -9.78
C GLY A 11 -10.24 -14.40 -8.91
N SER A 12 -10.55 -15.55 -9.53
CA SER A 12 -11.09 -16.71 -8.83
C SER A 12 -10.03 -17.45 -8.02
N GLY A 13 -10.39 -17.92 -6.83
CA GLY A 13 -9.55 -18.78 -5.99
C GLY A 13 -8.81 -18.03 -4.88
N PRO A 14 -8.15 -18.77 -3.98
CA PRO A 14 -7.44 -18.19 -2.84
C PRO A 14 -6.22 -17.39 -3.29
N ARG A 15 -5.88 -16.34 -2.52
CA ARG A 15 -4.65 -15.57 -2.66
C ARG A 15 -3.70 -15.90 -1.55
N TYR A 16 -2.48 -16.28 -1.90
CA TYR A 16 -1.44 -16.61 -0.95
C TYR A 16 -0.44 -15.46 -0.88
N GLY A 17 -0.08 -15.09 0.33
CA GLY A 17 0.93 -14.08 0.59
C GLY A 17 1.63 -14.34 1.90
N THR A 18 2.70 -13.59 2.13
CA THR A 18 3.50 -13.72 3.35
C THR A 18 3.90 -12.36 3.91
N TRP A 19 4.28 -12.34 5.18
CA TRP A 19 4.87 -11.19 5.84
C TRP A 19 6.35 -11.06 5.51
N SER A 20 6.84 -9.83 5.39
CA SER A 20 8.27 -9.51 5.32
C SER A 20 8.63 -8.42 6.30
N GLN A 21 9.59 -8.74 7.18
CA GLN A 21 10.21 -7.82 8.14
C GLN A 21 11.68 -7.53 7.78
N PHE A 22 12.10 -7.91 6.57
CA PHE A 22 13.47 -7.73 6.11
C PHE A 22 13.61 -6.48 5.26
N ALA A 23 14.58 -5.64 5.61
CA ALA A 23 14.97 -4.44 4.87
C ALA A 23 15.77 -4.78 3.58
N SER A 24 15.39 -5.83 2.84
CA SER A 24 16.16 -6.34 1.71
C SER A 24 15.29 -6.57 0.46
N PRO A 25 15.58 -5.87 -0.65
CA PRO A 25 14.96 -6.16 -1.95
C PRO A 25 15.21 -7.58 -2.45
N GLU A 26 16.36 -8.18 -2.13
CA GLU A 26 16.68 -9.57 -2.50
C GLU A 26 15.65 -10.55 -1.93
N VAL A 27 15.18 -10.32 -0.70
CA VAL A 27 14.10 -11.11 -0.11
C VAL A 27 12.82 -10.96 -0.91
N VAL A 28 12.51 -9.75 -1.39
CA VAL A 28 11.33 -9.51 -2.24
C VAL A 28 11.45 -10.24 -3.57
N ASP A 29 12.62 -10.27 -4.19
CA ASP A 29 12.87 -11.01 -5.44
C ASP A 29 12.65 -12.52 -5.25
N VAL A 30 13.15 -13.07 -4.14
CA VAL A 30 12.89 -14.48 -3.78
C VAL A 30 11.39 -14.73 -3.59
N LEU A 31 10.69 -13.86 -2.87
CA LEU A 31 9.23 -13.98 -2.67
C LEU A 31 8.43 -13.86 -3.96
N ALA A 32 8.87 -13.03 -4.90
CA ALA A 32 8.24 -12.92 -6.21
C ALA A 32 8.40 -14.22 -7.03
N ALA A 33 9.51 -14.94 -6.84
CA ALA A 33 9.79 -16.20 -7.52
C ALA A 33 9.04 -17.43 -6.94
N THR A 34 8.51 -17.36 -5.71
CA THR A 34 7.87 -18.50 -5.03
C THR A 34 6.39 -18.70 -5.40
N GLY A 35 5.81 -17.83 -6.23
CA GLY A 35 4.40 -17.90 -6.64
C GLY A 35 3.42 -17.23 -5.68
N PHE A 36 3.90 -16.47 -4.68
CA PHE A 36 3.02 -15.63 -3.87
C PHE A 36 2.35 -14.54 -4.71
N ASN A 37 1.13 -14.17 -4.33
CA ASN A 37 0.37 -13.12 -4.99
C ASN A 37 0.63 -11.74 -4.37
N PHE A 38 0.93 -11.70 -3.07
CA PHE A 38 1.20 -10.47 -2.34
C PHE A 38 2.20 -10.68 -1.20
N THR A 39 2.78 -9.59 -0.72
CA THR A 39 3.51 -9.59 0.56
C THR A 39 3.10 -8.39 1.40
N ILE A 40 3.16 -8.54 2.72
CA ILE A 40 2.97 -7.46 3.67
C ILE A 40 4.34 -6.99 4.15
N ILE A 41 4.71 -5.79 3.70
CA ILE A 41 5.90 -5.07 4.15
C ILE A 41 5.58 -4.49 5.53
N ASP A 42 6.23 -5.01 6.56
CA ASP A 42 5.93 -4.67 7.95
C ASP A 42 6.83 -3.55 8.46
N THR A 43 6.28 -2.33 8.50
CA THR A 43 6.98 -1.17 9.08
C THR A 43 6.63 -0.94 10.56
N GLU A 44 5.76 -1.75 11.18
CA GLU A 44 5.47 -1.67 12.62
C GLU A 44 6.52 -2.42 13.45
N HIS A 45 6.90 -3.60 12.99
CA HIS A 45 7.86 -4.46 13.69
C HIS A 45 9.14 -4.71 12.90
N GLY A 46 9.16 -4.44 11.59
CA GLY A 46 10.40 -4.39 10.83
C GLY A 46 11.26 -3.22 11.29
N PHE A 47 12.58 -3.42 11.34
CA PHE A 47 13.54 -2.39 11.75
C PHE A 47 13.90 -1.46 10.58
N PHE A 48 12.88 -0.91 9.91
CA PHE A 48 13.06 0.03 8.81
C PHE A 48 11.83 0.94 8.66
N GLY A 49 12.08 2.15 8.14
CA GLY A 49 11.05 3.15 7.91
C GLY A 49 10.45 3.10 6.51
N LEU A 50 9.62 4.10 6.23
CA LEU A 50 8.92 4.23 4.96
C LEU A 50 9.85 4.34 3.74
N GLU A 51 11.01 4.99 3.87
CA GLU A 51 11.98 5.15 2.76
C GLU A 51 12.44 3.78 2.24
N THR A 52 12.81 2.88 3.15
CA THR A 52 13.10 1.48 2.81
C THR A 52 11.85 0.78 2.32
N GLY A 53 10.70 0.98 2.95
CA GLY A 53 9.42 0.42 2.51
C GLY A 53 9.08 0.77 1.05
N GLU A 54 9.32 2.01 0.63
CA GLU A 54 9.13 2.46 -0.75
C GLU A 54 10.04 1.71 -1.72
N ASN A 55 11.29 1.45 -1.34
CA ASN A 55 12.20 0.63 -2.15
C ASN A 55 11.73 -0.83 -2.25
N LEU A 56 11.19 -1.40 -1.17
CA LEU A 56 10.61 -2.75 -1.19
C LEU A 56 9.32 -2.81 -2.04
N ILE A 57 8.51 -1.75 -2.04
CA ILE A 57 7.36 -1.61 -2.96
C ILE A 57 7.84 -1.60 -4.42
N ARG A 58 8.93 -0.87 -4.73
CA ARG A 58 9.52 -0.88 -6.09
C ARG A 58 9.95 -2.28 -6.51
N ALA A 59 10.59 -3.04 -5.61
CA ALA A 59 10.98 -4.43 -5.87
C ALA A 59 9.76 -5.33 -6.12
N CYS A 60 8.69 -5.17 -5.34
CA CYS A 60 7.43 -5.91 -5.55
C CYS A 60 6.85 -5.64 -6.95
N ASP A 61 6.77 -4.36 -7.35
CA ASP A 61 6.25 -3.96 -8.66
C ASP A 61 7.10 -4.46 -9.84
N ALA A 62 8.41 -4.65 -9.63
CA ALA A 62 9.34 -5.23 -10.60
C ALA A 62 9.17 -6.75 -10.70
N GLY A 63 9.04 -7.45 -9.56
CA GLY A 63 8.83 -8.89 -9.48
C GLY A 63 7.40 -9.36 -9.74
N GLY A 64 6.43 -8.44 -9.82
CA GLY A 64 5.03 -8.75 -10.05
C GLY A 64 4.23 -9.15 -8.81
N LEU A 65 4.79 -8.94 -7.62
CA LEU A 65 4.17 -9.19 -6.32
C LEU A 65 3.33 -7.97 -5.90
N VAL A 66 2.14 -8.16 -5.34
CA VAL A 66 1.31 -7.03 -4.85
C VAL A 66 1.85 -6.56 -3.48
N PRO A 67 2.28 -5.30 -3.32
CA PRO A 67 2.81 -4.81 -2.06
C PRO A 67 1.70 -4.25 -1.16
N LEU A 68 1.43 -4.92 -0.04
CA LEU A 68 0.70 -4.33 1.08
C LEU A 68 1.70 -3.76 2.09
N LEU A 69 1.39 -2.63 2.71
CA LEU A 69 2.27 -2.03 3.73
C LEU A 69 1.54 -1.95 5.07
N ARG A 70 2.08 -2.59 6.11
CA ARG A 70 1.57 -2.44 7.48
C ARG A 70 2.14 -1.17 8.08
N VAL A 71 1.28 -0.21 8.37
CA VAL A 71 1.67 1.05 9.01
C VAL A 71 1.94 0.84 10.51
N PRO A 72 2.82 1.61 11.15
CA PRO A 72 3.12 1.44 12.57
C PRO A 72 1.94 1.72 13.50
N LYS A 73 1.01 2.59 13.07
CA LYS A 73 -0.15 3.02 13.85
C LYS A 73 -1.26 3.52 12.94
N ASN A 74 -2.50 3.51 13.44
CA ASN A 74 -3.65 4.15 12.81
C ASN A 74 -3.55 5.69 12.90
N GLU A 75 -2.65 6.28 12.11
CA GLU A 75 -2.44 7.74 12.04
C GLU A 75 -2.49 8.20 10.58
N ALA A 76 -3.23 9.31 10.34
CA ALA A 76 -3.55 9.76 8.99
C ALA A 76 -2.31 10.03 8.14
N TYR A 77 -1.26 10.64 8.71
CA TYR A 77 -0.05 10.92 7.95
C TYR A 77 0.71 9.64 7.55
N MET A 78 0.72 8.60 8.40
CA MET A 78 1.39 7.33 8.10
C MET A 78 0.67 6.59 6.97
N ILE A 79 -0.67 6.56 7.04
CA ILE A 79 -1.54 5.98 6.01
C ILE A 79 -1.36 6.71 4.67
N MET A 80 -1.45 8.05 4.67
CA MET A 80 -1.23 8.87 3.49
C MET A 80 0.14 8.58 2.86
N LYS A 81 1.19 8.58 3.69
CA LYS A 81 2.57 8.34 3.23
C LYS A 81 2.79 6.93 2.67
N ALA A 82 2.21 5.90 3.28
CA ALA A 82 2.25 4.54 2.77
C ALA A 82 1.59 4.41 1.39
N LEU A 83 0.42 5.02 1.24
CA LEU A 83 -0.30 5.02 -0.04
C LEU A 83 0.40 5.91 -1.07
N ASP A 84 1.05 7.01 -0.69
CA ASP A 84 1.83 7.88 -1.58
C ASP A 84 3.10 7.22 -2.10
N ALA A 85 3.72 6.36 -1.29
CA ALA A 85 4.80 5.46 -1.70
C ALA A 85 4.32 4.41 -2.74
N GLY A 86 3.01 4.30 -2.96
CA GLY A 86 2.42 3.42 -3.95
C GLY A 86 2.26 1.99 -3.45
N ALA A 87 2.07 1.79 -2.15
CA ALA A 87 1.52 0.53 -1.64
C ALA A 87 0.16 0.28 -2.32
N ALA A 88 -0.11 -0.97 -2.68
CA ALA A 88 -1.37 -1.35 -3.30
C ALA A 88 -2.54 -1.31 -2.30
N GLY A 89 -2.21 -1.40 -1.01
CA GLY A 89 -3.13 -1.29 0.11
C GLY A 89 -2.33 -1.24 1.42
N ILE A 90 -3.04 -1.03 2.53
CA ILE A 90 -2.43 -0.90 3.86
C ILE A 90 -2.99 -1.95 4.83
N VAL A 91 -2.16 -2.33 5.80
CA VAL A 91 -2.60 -3.08 6.98
C VAL A 91 -2.51 -2.15 8.19
N VAL A 92 -3.64 -1.86 8.83
CA VAL A 92 -3.69 -0.96 9.99
C VAL A 92 -3.76 -1.79 11.27
N PRO A 93 -2.79 -1.65 12.19
CA PRO A 93 -2.77 -2.45 13.41
C PRO A 93 -3.76 -1.92 14.45
N LYS A 94 -4.12 -2.81 15.40
CA LYS A 94 -4.87 -2.46 16.61
C LYS A 94 -6.20 -1.72 16.35
N ILE A 95 -6.94 -2.14 15.33
CA ILE A 95 -8.34 -1.75 15.15
C ILE A 95 -9.18 -2.45 16.22
N MET A 96 -9.71 -1.70 17.17
CA MET A 96 -10.45 -2.23 18.32
C MET A 96 -11.95 -1.94 18.23
N ASN A 97 -12.35 -0.95 17.44
CA ASN A 97 -13.75 -0.54 17.32
C ASN A 97 -14.05 0.09 15.94
N ALA A 98 -15.32 0.39 15.70
CA ALA A 98 -15.79 0.98 14.45
C ALA A 98 -15.23 2.39 14.18
N ALA A 99 -14.99 3.19 15.21
CA ALA A 99 -14.39 4.52 15.03
C ALA A 99 -12.94 4.44 14.53
N ASP A 100 -12.18 3.43 14.97
CA ASP A 100 -10.82 3.17 14.45
C ASP A 100 -10.87 2.85 12.94
N VAL A 101 -11.85 2.04 12.51
CA VAL A 101 -12.07 1.72 11.08
C VAL A 101 -12.41 2.97 10.30
N VAL A 102 -13.35 3.79 10.80
CA VAL A 102 -13.75 5.04 10.14
C VAL A 102 -12.54 5.97 9.98
N ALA A 103 -11.72 6.13 11.02
CA ALA A 103 -10.52 6.95 10.97
C ALA A 103 -9.49 6.44 9.93
N ALA A 104 -9.30 5.12 9.84
CA ALA A 104 -8.40 4.52 8.87
C ALA A 104 -8.88 4.71 7.41
N VAL A 105 -10.18 4.52 7.17
CA VAL A 105 -10.79 4.69 5.84
C VAL A 105 -10.78 6.17 5.43
N ASP A 106 -11.10 7.07 6.35
CA ASP A 106 -11.06 8.52 6.12
C ASP A 106 -9.65 8.99 5.75
N ALA A 107 -8.62 8.46 6.40
CA ALA A 107 -7.22 8.76 6.09
C ALA A 107 -6.74 8.16 4.75
N ALA A 108 -7.36 7.09 4.27
CA ALA A 108 -6.96 6.39 3.05
C ALA A 108 -7.56 7.00 1.77
N ARG A 109 -8.72 7.66 1.87
CA ARG A 109 -9.49 8.18 0.74
C ARG A 109 -9.33 9.69 0.57
N TYR A 110 -9.28 10.14 -0.68
CA TYR A 110 -9.33 11.54 -1.04
C TYR A 110 -10.76 12.09 -0.92
N GLN A 111 -10.87 13.42 -0.86
CA GLN A 111 -12.16 14.12 -0.96
C GLN A 111 -12.95 13.69 -2.23
N PRO A 112 -14.27 13.50 -2.15
CA PRO A 112 -15.15 13.76 -1.00
C PRO A 112 -15.32 12.57 -0.02
N ASP A 113 -14.72 11.42 -0.31
CA ASP A 113 -14.98 10.18 0.44
C ASP A 113 -14.07 10.02 1.69
N GLY A 114 -13.15 10.96 1.90
CA GLY A 114 -12.21 11.01 3.02
C GLY A 114 -11.35 12.27 3.03
N ASN A 115 -10.33 12.29 3.89
CA ASN A 115 -9.47 13.45 4.15
C ASN A 115 -7.98 13.21 3.86
N ARG A 116 -7.63 12.23 3.01
CA ARG A 116 -6.26 12.02 2.56
C ARG A 116 -5.71 13.25 1.84
N GLY A 117 -4.52 13.70 2.24
CA GLY A 117 -3.81 14.81 1.60
C GLY A 117 -3.46 14.51 0.13
N ALA A 118 -3.68 15.50 -0.75
CA ALA A 118 -3.49 15.38 -2.19
C ALA A 118 -2.12 15.90 -2.65
N CYS A 119 -1.34 15.08 -3.38
CA CYS A 119 -0.20 15.54 -4.21
C CYS A 119 -0.20 14.75 -5.53
N PRO A 120 -0.28 15.42 -6.69
CA PRO A 120 -0.20 14.77 -8.01
C PRO A 120 1.23 14.38 -8.42
N CYS A 121 2.17 14.52 -7.49
CA CYS A 121 3.62 14.46 -7.63
C CYS A 121 4.25 13.24 -6.92
N THR A 122 3.43 12.38 -6.33
CA THR A 122 3.87 11.20 -5.55
C THR A 122 4.17 10.01 -6.44
N ARG A 123 4.84 9.01 -5.89
CA ARG A 123 5.04 7.74 -6.60
C ARG A 123 3.71 7.13 -6.98
N ALA A 124 2.71 7.11 -6.09
CA ALA A 124 1.36 6.60 -6.38
C ALA A 124 0.72 7.21 -7.63
N SER A 125 0.96 8.50 -7.87
CA SER A 125 0.42 9.27 -9.00
C SER A 125 1.34 9.31 -10.25
N ASP A 126 2.40 8.48 -10.28
CA ASP A 126 3.41 8.43 -11.36
C ASP A 126 4.24 9.71 -11.47
N HIS A 127 4.42 10.44 -10.37
CA HIS A 127 5.13 11.72 -10.26
C HIS A 127 4.56 12.90 -11.06
N LEU A 128 3.58 12.64 -11.93
CA LEU A 128 2.87 13.67 -12.68
C LEU A 128 1.50 13.16 -13.09
N LYS A 129 0.46 13.51 -12.32
CA LYS A 129 -0.93 13.23 -12.69
C LYS A 129 -1.66 14.48 -13.15
N LEU A 130 -1.92 14.55 -14.45
CA LEU A 130 -2.64 15.65 -15.09
C LEU A 130 -4.15 15.63 -14.76
N ASP A 131 -4.78 14.45 -14.85
CA ASP A 131 -6.17 14.26 -14.43
C ASP A 131 -6.23 13.84 -12.95
N TRP A 132 -6.14 14.83 -12.07
CA TRP A 132 -6.22 14.59 -10.63
C TRP A 132 -7.59 14.06 -10.19
N ARG A 133 -8.68 14.61 -10.73
CA ARG A 133 -10.04 14.24 -10.32
C ARG A 133 -10.36 12.79 -10.69
N GLY A 134 -10.04 12.39 -11.92
CA GLY A 134 -10.23 11.00 -12.34
C GLY A 134 -9.33 10.03 -11.57
N PHE A 135 -8.08 10.41 -11.28
CA PHE A 135 -7.20 9.62 -10.44
C PHE A 135 -7.74 9.44 -9.02
N ALA A 136 -8.12 10.52 -8.34
CA ALA A 136 -8.64 10.47 -6.97
C ALA A 136 -9.91 9.62 -6.89
N ALA A 137 -10.86 9.81 -7.81
CA ALA A 137 -12.09 9.03 -7.86
C ALA A 137 -11.83 7.53 -8.12
N LYS A 138 -10.81 7.21 -8.93
CA LYS A 138 -10.39 5.82 -9.15
C LYS A 138 -9.72 5.25 -7.90
N ALA A 139 -8.77 5.97 -7.31
CA ALA A 139 -8.02 5.55 -6.13
C ALA A 139 -8.93 5.32 -4.91
N ASN A 140 -10.02 6.08 -4.76
CA ASN A 140 -10.99 5.87 -3.66
C ASN A 140 -11.78 4.55 -3.77
N ARG A 141 -11.86 3.97 -4.96
CA ARG A 141 -12.57 2.70 -5.24
C ARG A 141 -11.66 1.48 -5.21
N GLU A 142 -10.35 1.68 -5.13
CA GLU A 142 -9.32 0.64 -5.10
C GLU A 142 -8.77 0.47 -3.68
#